data_AF-A0AAP2UGL1-F1
#
_entry.id   AF-A0AAP2UGL1-F1
#
_cell.length_a   1.000
_cell.length_b   1.000
_cell.length_c   1.000
_cell.angle_alpha   90.00
_cell.angle_beta   90.00
_cell.angle_gamma   90.00
#
_symmetry.space_group_name_H-M   'P 1'
#
loop_
_entity.id
_entity.type
_entity.pdbx_description
1 polymer ?
#
loop_
_entity_poly.entity_id
_entity_poly.type
_entity_poly.pdbx_seq_one_letter_code
_entity_poly.pdbx_strand_id
1 'polypeptide(L)' 'MNVQSINNDIKTKQWMKTIKECRESGLPVKTWCKQNNVCEQTYYKWIKKLRTMAVESGDYYSVADQ' A
#
# COMPACT_ATOMS: atom_id res chain seq x y z
N MET A 1 9.83 0.43 -25.29
CA MET A 1 9.35 0.07 -23.93
C MET A 1 8.95 1.35 -23.22
N ASN A 2 7.69 1.47 -22.79
CA ASN A 2 7.17 2.71 -22.22
C ASN A 2 7.55 2.83 -20.73
N VAL A 3 8.51 3.70 -20.40
CA VAL A 3 9.03 3.96 -19.04
C VAL A 3 7.94 4.27 -18.01
N GLN A 4 6.78 4.74 -18.47
CA GLN A 4 5.62 5.07 -17.64
C GLN A 4 4.98 3.83 -16.99
N SER A 5 4.97 2.67 -17.66
CA SER A 5 4.42 1.43 -17.09
C SER A 5 5.32 0.90 -15.98
N ILE A 6 6.64 0.88 -16.23
CA ILE A 6 7.66 0.40 -15.28
C ILE A 6 7.62 1.22 -13.98
N ASN A 7 7.46 2.54 -14.08
CA ASN A 7 7.43 3.41 -12.92
C ASN A 7 6.22 3.14 -12.00
N ASN A 8 5.08 2.74 -12.58
CA ASN A 8 3.90 2.39 -11.80
C ASN A 8 4.09 1.06 -11.06
N ASP A 9 4.72 0.07 -11.70
CA ASP A 9 5.09 -1.21 -11.06
C ASP A 9 6.08 -1.03 -9.90
N ILE A 10 7.10 -0.18 -10.07
CA ILE A 10 8.09 0.07 -9.01
C ILE A 10 7.42 0.69 -7.78
N LYS A 11 6.58 1.71 -7.97
CA LYS A 11 5.84 2.31 -6.86
C LYS A 11 4.90 1.31 -6.19
N THR A 12 4.19 0.49 -6.98
CA THR A 12 3.29 -0.53 -6.45
C THR A 12 4.04 -1.53 -5.57
N LYS A 13 5.22 -2.00 -6.01
CA LYS A 13 6.09 -2.89 -5.22
C LYS A 13 6.61 -2.23 -3.95
N GLN A 14 7.01 -0.96 -4.00
CA GLN A 14 7.40 -0.22 -2.80
C GLN A 14 6.26 -0.15 -1.78
N TRP A 15 5.05 0.23 -2.23
CA TRP A 15 3.90 0.35 -1.33
C TRP A 15 3.43 -0.99 -0.77
N MET A 16 3.53 -2.08 -1.53
CA MET A 16 3.32 -3.43 -0.97
C MET A 16 4.28 -3.72 0.17
N LYS A 17 5.57 -3.41 0.00
CA LYS A 17 6.58 -3.61 1.04
C LYS A 17 6.28 -2.77 2.27
N THR A 18 5.98 -1.48 2.09
CA THR A 18 5.57 -0.54 3.15
C THR A 18 4.37 -1.07 3.95
N ILE A 19 3.32 -1.55 3.27
CA ILE A 19 2.13 -2.10 3.94
C ILE A 19 2.47 -3.38 4.69
N LYS A 20 3.34 -4.22 4.12
CA LYS A 20 3.84 -5.42 4.79
C LYS A 20 4.61 -5.07 6.07
N GLU A 21 5.53 -4.10 6.00
CA GLU A 21 6.30 -3.60 7.16
C GLU A 21 5.38 -2.99 8.24
N CYS A 22 4.34 -2.27 7.83
CA CYS A 22 3.31 -1.76 8.75
C CYS A 22 2.58 -2.90 9.46
N ARG A 23 2.22 -3.96 8.73
CA ARG A 23 1.54 -5.14 9.29
C ARG A 23 2.44 -5.95 10.21
N GLU A 24 3.71 -6.12 9.84
CA GLU A 24 4.73 -6.80 10.64
C GLU A 24 5.09 -6.01 11.90
N SER A 25 5.01 -4.67 11.86
CA SER A 25 5.21 -3.83 13.05
C SER A 25 4.13 -4.03 14.12
N GLY A 26 2.94 -4.51 13.76
CA GLY A 26 1.80 -4.64 14.68
C GLY A 26 1.32 -3.30 15.26
N LEU A 27 1.79 -2.18 14.72
CA LEU A 27 1.43 -0.82 15.12
C LEU A 27 0.21 -0.36 14.32
N PRO A 28 -0.66 0.49 14.90
CA PRO A 28 -1.75 1.10 14.15
C PRO A 28 -1.19 1.98 13.02
N VAL A 29 -1.87 1.96 11.87
CA VAL A 29 -1.42 2.64 10.64
C VAL A 29 -1.06 4.09 10.89
N LYS A 30 -1.86 4.82 11.68
CA LYS A 30 -1.60 6.23 12.01
C LYS A 30 -0.24 6.44 12.68
N THR A 31 0.06 5.60 13.67
CA THR A 31 1.33 5.65 14.41
C THR A 31 2.50 5.26 13.52
N TRP A 32 2.34 4.19 12.74
CA TRP A 32 3.37 3.73 11.82
C TRP A 32 3.66 4.78 10.73
N CYS A 33 2.61 5.37 10.15
CA CYS A 33 2.71 6.46 9.18
C CYS A 33 3.46 7.67 9.75
N LYS A 34 3.14 8.07 10.98
CA LYS A 34 3.84 9.18 11.66
C LYS A 34 5.32 8.88 11.89
N GLN A 35 5.67 7.66 12.29
CA GLN A 35 7.06 7.24 12.52
C GLN A 35 7.87 7.13 11.22
N ASN A 36 7.27 6.61 10.15
CA ASN A 36 7.94 6.37 8.87
C ASN A 36 7.86 7.56 7.90
N ASN A 37 7.38 8.71 8.38
CA ASN A 37 7.14 9.91 7.57
C ASN A 37 6.25 9.64 6.33
N VAL A 38 5.29 8.73 6.48
CA VAL A 38 4.33 8.39 5.42
C VAL A 38 3.04 9.17 5.65
N CYS A 39 2.58 9.88 4.62
CA CYS A 39 1.27 10.53 4.69
C CYS A 39 0.15 9.49 4.77
N GLU A 40 -0.63 9.53 5.85
CA GLU A 40 -1.79 8.64 6.08
C GLU A 40 -2.76 8.66 4.88
N GLN A 41 -3.06 9.85 4.35
CA GLN A 41 -3.93 9.99 3.18
C GLN A 41 -3.39 9.24 1.95
N THR A 42 -2.08 9.29 1.73
CA THR A 42 -1.42 8.59 0.63
C THR A 42 -1.44 7.09 0.87
N TYR A 43 -1.21 6.66 2.11
CA TYR A 43 -1.28 5.26 2.51
C TYR A 43 -2.65 4.63 2.21
N TYR A 44 -3.74 5.27 2.63
CA TYR A 44 -5.09 4.77 2.33
C TYR A 44 -5.42 4.77 0.83
N LYS A 45 -4.93 5.76 0.07
CA LYS A 45 -5.06 5.78 -1.40
C LYS A 45 -4.35 4.59 -2.04
N TRP A 46 -3.15 4.26 -1.59
CA TRP A 46 -2.40 3.10 -2.09
C TRP A 46 -3.05 1.78 -1.71
N ILE A 47 -3.57 1.64 -0.49
CA ILE A 47 -4.38 0.48 -0.12
C ILE A 47 -5.58 0.31 -1.06
N LYS A 48 -6.32 1.38 -1.33
CA LYS A 48 -7.47 1.32 -2.25
C LYS A 48 -7.02 0.95 -3.67
N LYS A 49 -5.95 1.55 -4.16
CA LYS A 49 -5.38 1.25 -5.49
C LYS A 49 -4.92 -0.20 -5.59
N LEU A 50 -4.21 -0.71 -4.58
CA LEU A 50 -3.76 -2.10 -4.51
C LEU A 50 -4.94 -3.07 -4.44
N ARG A 51 -5.99 -2.74 -3.68
CA ARG A 51 -7.24 -3.52 -3.66
C ARG A 51 -7.94 -3.53 -5.00
N THR A 52 -8.03 -2.41 -5.69
CA THR A 52 -8.63 -2.34 -7.04
C THR A 52 -7.83 -3.18 -8.02
N MET A 53 -6.50 -3.04 -8.02
CA MET A 53 -5.61 -3.88 -8.83
C MET A 53 -5.74 -5.37 -8.51
N ALA A 54 -5.86 -5.71 -7.22
CA ALA A 54 -6.02 -7.09 -6.78
C ALA A 54 -7.42 -7.64 -7.08
N VAL A 55 -8.47 -6.82 -7.07
CA VAL A 55 -9.83 -7.19 -7.50
C VAL A 55 -9.89 -7.45 -9.00
N GLU A 56 -9.20 -6.64 -9.81
CA GLU A 56 -9.02 -6.93 -11.24
C GLU A 56 -8.24 -8.24 -11.46
N SER A 57 -7.46 -8.67 -10.45
CA SER A 57 -6.65 -9.89 -10.45
C SER A 57 -7.25 -11.07 -9.65
N GLY A 58 -8.42 -10.89 -9.00
CA GLY A 58 -9.12 -11.95 -8.24
C GLY A 58 -8.68 -12.25 -6.80
N ASP A 59 -7.84 -11.43 -6.14
CA ASP A 59 -7.34 -11.71 -4.78
C ASP A 59 -7.76 -10.63 -3.75
N TYR A 60 -8.58 -11.01 -2.76
CA TYR A 60 -9.18 -10.08 -1.80
C TYR A 60 -8.33 -9.90 -0.53
N TYR A 61 -7.65 -8.77 -0.38
CA TYR A 61 -7.07 -8.37 0.90
C TYR A 61 -8.02 -7.48 1.71
N SER A 62 -8.66 -8.10 2.71
CA SER A 62 -9.50 -7.44 3.70
C SER A 62 -8.65 -6.57 4.64
N VAL A 63 -8.35 -5.33 4.26
CA VAL A 63 -8.12 -4.23 5.23
C VAL A 63 -9.42 -3.98 5.99
N ALA A 64 -9.62 -4.77 7.04
CA ALA A 64 -10.49 -4.39 8.13
C ALA A 64 -9.81 -3.22 8.86
N ASP A 65 -10.67 -2.25 9.17
CA ASP A 65 -10.43 -1.00 9.87
C ASP A 65 -9.64 -1.20 11.17
N GLN A 66 -8.61 -0.38 11.37
CA GLN A 66 -8.01 -0.14 12.68
C GLN A 66 -7.44 1.28 12.78
#